data_AF-A0A965GBE3-F1
#
_entry.id   AF-A0A965GBE3-F1
#
_cell.length_a   1.000
_cell.length_b   1.000
_cell.length_c   1.000
_cell.angle_alpha   90.00
_cell.angle_beta   90.00
_cell.angle_gamma   90.00
#
_symmetry.space_group_name_H-M   'P 1'
#
loop_
_entity.id
_entity.type
_entity.pdbx_description
1 polymer ?
#
loop_
_entity_poly.entity_id
_entity_poly.type
_entity_poly.pdbx_seq_one_letter_code
_entity_poly.pdbx_strand_id
1 'polypeptide(L)'
;MAGLIFWRKKKEDKAQVSEPVVVEPVEEVVETVVAPVVIEPEIVEEPALEAVELPKRRFSGGIKSLFSRIKFDLENLNELEDILIQADFGVDAAEQIVAKVKAKAKSTGAKTEAELKQILTDLLGEAFTRDDIALKLDSGVQPYVILVVGVNGAGKTTTIGKLANWLVQGGAKVTLGAADT
;
A
#
# COMPACT_ATOMS: atom_id res chain seq x y z
N MET A 1 46.03 4.43 -22.03
CA MET A 1 45.93 5.34 -23.20
C MET A 1 45.89 4.49 -24.45
N ALA A 2 44.72 4.35 -25.07
CA ALA A 2 44.54 3.69 -26.36
C ALA A 2 43.65 4.61 -27.21
N GLY A 3 44.26 5.22 -28.23
CA GLY A 3 43.56 6.10 -29.16
C GLY A 3 42.74 5.27 -30.14
N LEU A 4 41.47 5.63 -30.32
CA LEU A 4 40.64 5.09 -31.38
C LEU A 4 40.66 5.99 -32.61
N ILE A 5 40.86 5.33 -33.74
CA ILE A 5 41.02 5.86 -35.09
C ILE A 5 39.64 6.17 -35.69
N PHE A 6 39.59 7.25 -36.45
CA PHE A 6 38.44 7.83 -37.14
C PHE A 6 38.39 7.38 -38.60
N TRP A 7 37.20 7.12 -39.18
CA TRP A 7 36.99 7.20 -40.64
C TRP A 7 35.60 7.75 -40.97
N ARG A 8 35.54 8.60 -42.01
CA ARG A 8 34.37 9.32 -42.56
C ARG A 8 34.26 8.97 -44.04
N LYS A 9 33.04 8.88 -44.60
CA LYS A 9 32.80 8.86 -46.05
C LYS A 9 31.86 10.02 -46.45
N LYS A 10 32.17 10.65 -47.58
CA LYS A 10 31.60 11.89 -48.13
C LYS A 10 30.52 11.57 -49.20
N LYS A 11 29.50 12.44 -49.29
CA LYS A 11 28.35 12.45 -50.22
C LYS A 11 28.70 12.72 -51.68
N GLU A 12 27.80 12.30 -52.58
CA GLU A 12 27.19 13.03 -53.72
C GLU A 12 26.24 12.04 -54.47
N ASP A 13 25.20 12.39 -55.24
CA ASP A 13 24.09 13.33 -55.14
C ASP A 13 23.11 12.98 -56.32
N LYS A 14 21.82 13.32 -56.16
CA LYS A 14 20.78 13.62 -57.20
C LYS A 14 19.59 12.67 -57.49
N ALA A 15 18.43 13.32 -57.28
CA ALA A 15 17.16 13.32 -58.01
C ALA A 15 16.19 12.14 -57.76
N GLN A 16 14.89 12.33 -57.50
CA GLN A 16 14.02 13.47 -57.77
C GLN A 16 12.75 13.40 -56.88
N VAL A 17 12.25 14.56 -56.45
CA VAL A 17 10.93 14.75 -55.81
C VAL A 17 10.01 15.39 -56.85
N SER A 18 8.74 14.96 -56.90
CA SER A 18 7.62 15.80 -57.33
C SER A 18 6.32 15.30 -56.67
N GLU A 19 5.74 16.14 -55.80
CA GLU A 19 4.35 16.06 -55.31
C GLU A 19 3.39 16.83 -56.28
N PRO A 20 2.10 17.07 -55.95
CA PRO A 20 0.94 16.16 -56.06
C PRO A 20 -0.20 16.77 -56.93
N VAL A 21 -1.10 15.99 -57.54
CA VAL A 21 -2.41 16.50 -58.03
C VAL A 21 -3.52 15.45 -57.90
N VAL A 22 -4.71 15.99 -57.62
CA VAL A 22 -5.96 15.48 -57.06
C VAL A 22 -6.90 14.81 -58.09
N VAL A 23 -7.89 14.10 -57.53
CA VAL A 23 -9.31 13.88 -57.94
C VAL A 23 -9.67 12.51 -58.54
N GLU A 24 -10.63 11.85 -57.87
CA GLU A 24 -11.35 10.61 -58.22
C GLU A 24 -12.21 10.74 -59.51
N PRO A 25 -12.75 9.62 -60.04
CA PRO A 25 -14.09 9.20 -59.58
C PRO A 25 -14.34 7.67 -59.44
N VAL A 26 -15.23 7.39 -58.48
CA VAL A 26 -16.19 6.29 -58.25
C VAL A 26 -16.37 5.21 -59.33
N GLU A 27 -16.32 3.93 -58.90
CA GLU A 27 -17.20 2.86 -59.40
C GLU A 27 -17.60 1.89 -58.25
N GLU A 28 -18.87 1.48 -58.28
CA GLU A 28 -19.68 0.82 -57.25
C GLU A 28 -19.47 -0.71 -57.10
N VAL A 29 -19.58 -1.15 -55.83
CA VAL A 29 -20.28 -2.36 -55.31
C VAL A 29 -19.90 -3.75 -55.85
N VAL A 30 -19.24 -4.55 -54.98
CA VAL A 30 -19.76 -5.90 -54.65
C VAL A 30 -19.65 -6.12 -53.13
N GLU A 31 -20.80 -6.18 -52.51
CA GLU A 31 -21.06 -6.46 -51.11
C GLU A 31 -20.76 -7.95 -50.80
N THR A 32 -19.81 -8.23 -49.91
CA THR A 32 -19.72 -9.54 -49.23
C THR A 32 -19.91 -9.33 -47.74
N VAL A 33 -21.10 -9.69 -47.27
CA VAL A 33 -21.51 -9.69 -45.87
C VAL A 33 -20.71 -10.76 -45.12
N VAL A 34 -19.78 -10.34 -44.26
CA VAL A 34 -19.16 -11.23 -43.26
C VAL A 34 -19.93 -11.06 -41.96
N ALA A 35 -20.59 -12.13 -41.52
CA ALA A 35 -21.38 -12.20 -40.31
C ALA A 35 -20.56 -11.81 -39.04
N PRO A 36 -21.17 -11.16 -38.03
CA PRO A 36 -20.46 -10.73 -36.84
C PRO A 36 -20.08 -11.93 -35.96
N VAL A 37 -18.78 -12.05 -35.67
CA VAL A 37 -18.25 -12.99 -34.67
C VAL A 37 -18.61 -12.46 -33.29
N VAL A 38 -19.41 -13.23 -32.55
CA VAL A 38 -19.74 -12.99 -31.13
C VAL A 38 -18.48 -13.24 -30.31
N ILE A 39 -17.96 -12.19 -29.66
CA ILE A 39 -16.87 -12.29 -28.69
C ILE A 39 -17.53 -12.48 -27.32
N GLU A 40 -17.47 -13.69 -26.77
CA GLU A 40 -17.88 -13.97 -25.39
C GLU A 40 -16.86 -13.31 -24.43
N PRO A 41 -17.29 -12.59 -23.38
CA PRO A 41 -16.37 -11.92 -22.47
C PRO A 41 -15.63 -12.95 -21.61
N GLU A 42 -14.31 -12.96 -21.71
CA GLU A 42 -13.42 -13.73 -20.86
C GLU A 42 -13.53 -13.20 -19.42
N ILE A 43 -14.02 -14.04 -18.51
CA ILE A 43 -14.20 -13.72 -17.10
C ILE A 43 -12.81 -13.60 -16.47
N VAL A 44 -12.39 -12.38 -16.19
CA VAL A 44 -11.16 -12.11 -15.42
C VAL A 44 -11.48 -12.40 -13.96
N GLU A 45 -10.97 -13.52 -13.43
CA GLU A 45 -11.07 -13.83 -12.00
C GLU A 45 -10.42 -12.72 -11.17
N GLU A 46 -11.17 -12.17 -10.21
CA GLU A 46 -10.64 -11.18 -9.26
C GLU A 46 -9.48 -11.82 -8.48
N PRO A 47 -8.31 -11.16 -8.37
CA PRO A 47 -7.19 -11.76 -7.67
C PRO A 47 -7.54 -11.92 -6.20
N ALA A 48 -7.54 -13.18 -5.74
CA ALA A 48 -7.70 -13.51 -4.34
C ALA A 48 -6.66 -12.75 -3.50
N LEU A 49 -7.13 -11.96 -2.54
CA LEU A 49 -6.26 -11.20 -1.65
C LEU A 49 -5.39 -12.18 -0.84
N GLU A 50 -4.14 -12.32 -1.26
CA GLU A 50 -3.17 -13.12 -0.54
C GLU A 50 -2.78 -12.37 0.74
N ALA A 51 -3.04 -12.99 1.89
CA ALA A 51 -2.67 -12.42 3.18
C ALA A 51 -1.14 -12.31 3.25
N VAL A 52 -0.63 -11.08 3.08
CA VAL A 52 0.79 -10.81 3.23
C VAL A 52 1.15 -11.00 4.69
N GLU A 53 1.88 -12.07 5.00
CA GLU A 53 2.53 -12.19 6.30
C GLU A 53 3.45 -10.99 6.47
N LEU A 54 3.07 -10.09 7.38
CA LEU A 54 3.96 -9.01 7.80
C LEU A 54 5.29 -9.68 8.19
N PRO A 55 6.44 -9.22 7.64
CA PRO A 55 7.74 -9.70 8.07
C PRO A 55 7.73 -9.66 9.60
N LYS A 56 8.19 -10.72 10.27
CA LYS A 56 8.34 -10.78 11.73
C LYS A 56 9.32 -9.68 12.15
N ARG A 57 8.87 -8.43 12.13
CA ARG A 57 9.54 -7.29 12.72
C ARG A 57 9.71 -7.67 14.17
N ARG A 58 10.79 -7.21 14.79
CA ARG A 58 11.07 -7.37 16.23
C ARG A 58 9.98 -6.78 17.16
N PHE A 59 8.82 -6.42 16.61
CA PHE A 59 7.61 -5.98 17.30
C PHE A 59 7.09 -7.05 18.28
N SER A 60 7.10 -8.33 17.89
CA SER A 60 6.73 -9.43 18.79
C SER A 60 7.72 -9.60 19.95
N GLY A 61 8.96 -9.14 19.79
CA GLY A 61 9.96 -9.10 20.85
C GLY A 61 9.72 -7.95 21.82
N GLY A 62 9.40 -6.75 21.31
CA GLY A 62 9.18 -5.55 22.12
C GLY A 62 8.05 -5.75 23.13
N ILE A 63 6.81 -5.84 22.65
CA ILE A 63 5.61 -5.88 23.52
C ILE A 63 5.64 -7.10 24.45
N LYS A 64 5.97 -8.29 23.93
CA LYS A 64 5.99 -9.51 24.76
C LYS A 64 7.09 -9.50 25.82
N SER A 65 8.22 -8.83 25.57
CA SER A 65 9.30 -8.66 26.56
C SER A 65 9.00 -7.61 27.63
N LEU A 66 8.21 -6.58 27.29
CA LEU A 66 7.72 -5.61 28.28
C LEU A 66 6.88 -6.32 29.34
N PHE A 67 6.06 -7.29 28.92
CA PHE A 67 5.18 -8.07 29.79
C PHE A 67 5.83 -9.27 30.49
N SER A 68 7.12 -9.54 30.29
CA SER A 68 7.80 -10.67 30.94
C SER A 68 8.64 -10.29 32.15
N ARG A 69 8.84 -8.98 32.38
CA ARG A 69 9.73 -8.47 33.45
C ARG A 69 9.01 -8.01 34.71
N ILE A 70 7.68 -7.96 34.70
CA ILE A 70 6.87 -7.38 35.77
C ILE A 70 5.74 -8.33 36.18
N LYS A 71 5.44 -8.36 37.49
CA LYS A 71 4.23 -8.99 38.01
C LYS A 71 3.03 -8.16 37.61
N PHE A 72 2.26 -8.70 36.68
CA PHE A 72 1.05 -8.05 36.21
C PHE A 72 -0.10 -8.36 37.15
N ASP A 73 -0.29 -7.52 38.16
CA ASP A 73 -1.36 -7.65 39.15
C ASP A 73 -2.14 -6.34 39.31
N LEU A 74 -3.28 -6.41 39.99
CA LEU A 74 -4.16 -5.26 40.20
C LEU A 74 -3.56 -4.16 41.08
N GLU A 75 -2.58 -4.49 41.90
CA GLU A 75 -1.93 -3.58 42.84
C GLU A 75 -0.82 -2.78 42.15
N ASN A 76 -0.22 -3.34 41.08
CA ASN A 76 0.91 -2.78 40.34
C ASN A 76 0.56 -2.31 38.92
N LEU A 77 -0.71 -1.99 38.64
CA LEU A 77 -1.13 -1.46 37.33
C LEU A 77 -0.49 -0.10 36.97
N ASN A 78 0.11 0.62 37.92
CA ASN A 78 0.89 1.81 37.60
C ASN A 78 2.18 1.47 36.82
N GLU A 79 2.78 0.30 37.07
CA GLU A 79 3.97 -0.15 36.32
C GLU A 79 3.62 -0.48 34.85
N LEU A 80 2.36 -0.85 34.57
CA LEU A 80 1.87 -1.01 33.21
C LEU A 80 1.87 0.32 32.45
N GLU A 81 1.49 1.41 33.12
CA GLU A 81 1.41 2.73 32.50
C GLU A 81 2.81 3.19 32.04
N ASP A 82 3.80 3.10 32.92
CA ASP A 82 5.19 3.41 32.61
C ASP A 82 5.72 2.60 31.43
N ILE A 83 5.37 1.31 31.37
CA ILE A 83 5.71 0.43 30.25
C ILE A 83 5.10 0.93 28.94
N LEU A 84 3.81 1.30 28.95
CA LEU A 84 3.12 1.77 27.75
C LEU A 84 3.72 3.09 27.26
N ILE A 85 4.10 3.98 28.18
CA ILE A 85 4.81 5.22 27.86
C ILE A 85 6.17 4.92 27.21
N GLN A 86 6.96 3.99 27.76
CA GLN A 86 8.23 3.56 27.18
C GLN A 86 8.07 2.85 25.82
N ALA A 87 6.87 2.35 25.52
CA ALA A 87 6.53 1.67 24.28
C ALA A 87 5.94 2.62 23.20
N ASP A 88 6.13 3.93 23.35
CA ASP A 88 5.67 4.96 22.41
C ASP A 88 4.14 5.14 22.33
N PHE A 89 3.36 4.69 23.31
CA PHE A 89 1.91 4.97 23.35
C PHE A 89 1.59 6.42 23.72
N GLY A 90 2.47 7.09 24.47
CA GLY A 90 2.23 8.40 25.05
C GLY A 90 1.41 8.35 26.35
N VAL A 91 1.43 9.45 27.11
CA VAL A 91 0.83 9.53 28.46
C VAL A 91 -0.68 9.33 28.42
N ASP A 92 -1.40 10.12 27.61
CA ASP A 92 -2.87 10.08 27.55
C ASP A 92 -3.40 8.69 27.17
N ALA A 93 -2.76 8.02 26.21
CA ALA A 93 -3.17 6.69 25.78
C ALA A 93 -2.85 5.64 26.85
N ALA A 94 -1.69 5.73 27.49
CA ALA A 94 -1.30 4.83 28.57
C ALA A 94 -2.29 4.90 29.75
N GLU A 95 -2.57 6.11 30.24
CA GLU A 95 -3.54 6.34 31.32
C GLU A 95 -4.93 5.77 30.97
N GLN A 96 -5.42 6.03 29.75
CA GLN A 96 -6.71 5.53 29.30
C GLN A 96 -6.75 4.00 29.22
N ILE A 97 -5.69 3.37 28.71
CA ILE A 97 -5.58 1.91 28.61
C ILE A 97 -5.58 1.29 30.01
N VAL A 98 -4.76 1.80 30.94
CA VAL A 98 -4.68 1.29 32.31
C VAL A 98 -6.02 1.44 33.04
N ALA A 99 -6.68 2.59 32.91
CA ALA A 99 -8.01 2.81 33.50
C ALA A 99 -9.05 1.80 32.99
N LYS A 100 -9.07 1.52 31.68
CA LYS A 100 -9.96 0.52 31.08
C LYS A 100 -9.64 -0.90 31.55
N VAL A 101 -8.36 -1.28 31.62
CA VAL A 101 -7.92 -2.59 32.16
C VAL A 101 -8.40 -2.75 33.60
N LYS A 102 -8.19 -1.74 34.45
CA LYS A 102 -8.59 -1.76 35.87
C LYS A 102 -10.11 -1.90 36.03
N ALA A 103 -10.88 -1.14 35.26
CA ALA A 103 -12.34 -1.20 35.28
C ALA A 103 -12.84 -2.58 34.83
N LYS A 104 -12.33 -3.10 33.71
CA LYS A 104 -12.71 -4.41 33.19
C LYS A 104 -12.34 -5.52 34.17
N ALA A 105 -11.13 -5.51 34.72
CA ALA A 105 -10.68 -6.51 35.68
C ALA A 105 -11.51 -6.54 36.96
N LYS A 106 -11.90 -5.36 37.48
CA LYS A 106 -12.83 -5.26 38.61
C LYS A 106 -14.21 -5.81 38.26
N SER A 107 -14.71 -5.58 37.04
CA SER A 107 -16.03 -6.05 36.60
C SER A 107 -16.08 -7.56 36.36
N THR A 108 -14.99 -8.16 35.87
CA THR A 108 -14.91 -9.60 35.57
C THR A 108 -14.38 -10.43 36.74
N GLY A 109 -13.85 -9.78 37.79
CA GLY A 109 -13.20 -10.45 38.90
C GLY A 109 -11.83 -11.04 38.55
N ALA A 110 -11.21 -10.57 37.46
CA ALA A 110 -9.88 -11.01 37.03
C ALA A 110 -8.83 -10.67 38.09
N LYS A 111 -8.04 -11.67 38.48
CA LYS A 111 -7.00 -11.55 39.52
C LYS A 111 -5.66 -12.12 39.08
N THR A 112 -5.65 -12.95 38.04
CA THR A 112 -4.43 -13.55 37.54
C THR A 112 -3.79 -12.68 36.46
N GLU A 113 -2.47 -12.75 36.37
CA GLU A 113 -1.71 -12.09 35.31
C GLU A 113 -2.20 -12.48 33.90
N ALA A 114 -2.58 -13.74 33.70
CA ALA A 114 -3.09 -14.22 32.42
C ALA A 114 -4.42 -13.55 32.04
N GLU A 115 -5.36 -13.45 32.97
CA GLU A 115 -6.65 -12.78 32.73
C GLU A 115 -6.48 -11.30 32.44
N LEU A 116 -5.62 -10.62 33.19
CA LEU A 116 -5.33 -9.21 32.95
C LEU A 116 -4.68 -9.01 31.56
N LYS A 117 -3.74 -9.88 31.17
CA LYS A 117 -3.10 -9.82 29.83
C LYS A 117 -4.12 -10.04 28.72
N GLN A 118 -5.06 -10.94 28.92
CA GLN A 118 -6.15 -11.14 27.99
C GLN A 118 -7.00 -9.87 27.85
N ILE A 119 -7.41 -9.28 28.97
CA ILE A 119 -8.17 -8.02 28.99
C ILE A 119 -7.43 -6.91 28.22
N LEU A 120 -6.14 -6.74 28.45
CA LEU A 120 -5.34 -5.74 27.74
C LEU A 120 -5.28 -6.03 26.24
N THR A 121 -5.07 -7.30 25.86
CA THR A 121 -5.01 -7.71 24.44
C THR A 121 -6.33 -7.44 23.75
N ASP A 122 -7.45 -7.75 24.39
CA ASP A 122 -8.79 -7.51 23.86
C ASP A 122 -9.05 -6.01 23.69
N LEU A 123 -8.71 -5.19 24.70
CA LEU A 123 -8.86 -3.73 24.62
C LEU A 123 -8.03 -3.11 23.50
N LEU A 124 -6.79 -3.57 23.31
CA LEU A 124 -5.94 -3.13 22.20
C LEU A 124 -6.50 -3.60 20.86
N GLY A 125 -6.97 -4.85 20.77
CA GLY A 125 -7.61 -5.39 19.58
C GLY A 125 -8.84 -4.59 19.16
N GLU A 126 -9.72 -4.28 20.11
CA GLU A 126 -10.89 -3.42 19.91
C GLU A 126 -10.47 -2.02 19.42
N ALA A 127 -9.43 -1.42 20.03
CA ALA A 127 -8.94 -0.09 19.64
C ALA A 127 -8.33 -0.05 18.24
N PHE A 128 -7.73 -1.16 17.78
CA PHE A 128 -7.14 -1.28 16.44
C PHE A 128 -8.10 -1.80 15.38
N THR A 129 -9.28 -2.28 15.76
CA THR A 129 -10.30 -2.74 14.81
C THR A 129 -10.94 -1.54 14.14
N ARG A 130 -10.73 -1.41 12.81
CA ARG A 130 -11.39 -0.39 12.00
C ARG A 130 -11.80 -0.98 10.65
N ASP A 131 -12.98 -0.59 10.18
CA ASP A 131 -13.55 -1.07 8.90
C ASP A 131 -12.99 -0.33 7.67
N ASP A 132 -12.16 0.69 7.88
CA ASP A 132 -11.63 1.61 6.87
C ASP A 132 -10.13 1.38 6.55
N ILE A 133 -9.55 0.24 6.96
CA ILE A 133 -8.11 -0.04 6.81
C ILE A 133 -7.72 -0.32 5.35
N ALA A 134 -8.64 -0.85 4.54
CA ALA A 134 -8.36 -1.24 3.17
C ALA A 134 -8.26 -0.01 2.24
N LEU A 135 -7.26 -0.02 1.34
CA LEU A 135 -7.18 0.93 0.23
C LEU A 135 -8.27 0.58 -0.80
N LYS A 136 -9.41 1.26 -0.73
CA LYS A 136 -10.56 1.04 -1.61
C LYS A 136 -10.35 1.70 -2.98
N LEU A 137 -10.12 0.89 -4.01
CA LEU A 137 -9.95 1.30 -5.40
C LEU A 137 -11.06 0.74 -6.30
N ASP A 138 -12.28 0.63 -5.76
CA ASP A 138 -13.45 -0.03 -6.34
C ASP A 138 -14.61 0.91 -6.72
N SER A 139 -14.44 2.23 -6.60
CA SER A 139 -15.45 3.22 -6.98
C SER A 139 -15.78 3.26 -8.49
N GLY A 140 -14.97 2.62 -9.33
CA GLY A 140 -15.12 2.59 -10.80
C GLY A 140 -14.72 3.90 -11.49
N VAL A 141 -14.42 4.97 -10.76
CA VAL A 141 -14.02 6.26 -11.31
C VAL A 141 -12.50 6.35 -11.39
N GLN A 142 -11.96 6.45 -12.60
CA GLN A 142 -10.52 6.56 -12.85
C GLN A 142 -10.15 7.94 -13.44
N PRO A 143 -8.94 8.46 -13.14
CA PRO A 143 -7.90 7.85 -12.31
C PRO A 143 -8.11 8.07 -10.80
N TYR A 144 -7.63 7.13 -9.98
CA TYR A 144 -7.45 7.37 -8.54
C TYR A 144 -6.21 8.23 -8.32
N VAL A 145 -6.38 9.36 -7.65
CA VAL A 145 -5.29 10.30 -7.34
C VAL A 145 -4.86 10.14 -5.89
N ILE A 146 -3.63 9.67 -5.68
CA ILE A 146 -3.03 9.49 -4.35
C ILE A 146 -1.98 10.58 -4.15
N LEU A 147 -2.23 11.51 -3.24
CA LEU A 147 -1.27 12.54 -2.83
C LEU A 147 -0.55 12.10 -1.56
N VAL A 148 0.77 11.95 -1.63
CA VAL A 148 1.61 11.59 -0.48
C VAL A 148 2.26 12.84 0.08
N VAL A 149 2.02 13.12 1.36
CA VAL A 149 2.56 14.30 2.08
C VAL A 149 3.38 13.87 3.29
N GLY A 150 4.31 14.73 3.73
CA GLY A 150 5.13 14.49 4.93
C GLY A 150 6.46 15.24 4.91
N VAL A 151 7.19 15.17 6.02
CA VAL A 151 8.49 15.84 6.19
C VAL A 151 9.62 15.15 5.40
N ASN A 152 10.76 15.82 5.25
CA ASN A 152 11.95 15.25 4.61
C ASN A 152 12.51 14.08 5.42
N GLY A 153 12.97 13.04 4.74
CA GLY A 153 13.51 11.84 5.39
C GLY A 153 12.48 10.81 5.90
N ALA A 154 11.17 11.11 5.87
CA ALA A 154 10.12 10.18 6.30
C ALA A 154 9.87 8.99 5.34
N GLY A 155 10.61 8.92 4.21
CA GLY A 155 10.51 7.83 3.25
C GLY A 155 9.39 7.98 2.21
N LYS A 156 8.85 9.20 1.98
CA LYS A 156 7.78 9.48 1.00
C LYS A 156 8.03 8.84 -0.37
N THR A 157 9.14 9.19 -1.02
CA THR A 157 9.50 8.69 -2.36
C THR A 157 9.66 7.18 -2.39
N THR A 158 10.26 6.60 -1.35
CA THR A 158 10.42 5.15 -1.19
C THR A 158 9.06 4.45 -1.07
N THR A 159 8.14 5.02 -0.29
CA THR A 159 6.78 4.50 -0.12
C THR A 159 5.99 4.61 -1.42
N ILE A 160 6.10 5.73 -2.15
CA ILE A 160 5.50 5.91 -3.48
C ILE A 160 5.96 4.80 -4.42
N GLY A 161 7.27 4.53 -4.50
CA GLY A 161 7.80 3.46 -5.35
C GLY A 161 7.30 2.06 -4.98
N LYS A 162 7.26 1.75 -3.67
CA LYS A 162 6.71 0.48 -3.17
C LYS A 162 5.23 0.32 -3.49
N LEU A 163 4.44 1.36 -3.24
CA LEU A 163 3.01 1.37 -3.52
C LEU A 163 2.75 1.23 -5.03
N ALA A 164 3.49 1.96 -5.87
CA ALA A 164 3.38 1.85 -7.32
C ALA A 164 3.70 0.44 -7.82
N ASN A 165 4.78 -0.17 -7.32
CA ASN A 165 5.12 -1.55 -7.66
C ASN A 165 4.03 -2.54 -7.21
N TRP A 166 3.49 -2.39 -6.00
CA TRP A 166 2.40 -3.23 -5.50
C TRP A 166 1.12 -3.09 -6.35
N LEU A 167 0.75 -1.87 -6.75
CA LEU A 167 -0.39 -1.62 -7.63
C LEU A 167 -0.19 -2.20 -9.05
N VAL A 168 1.01 -2.08 -9.61
CA VAL A 168 1.34 -2.67 -10.92
C VAL A 168 1.29 -4.21 -10.86
N GLN A 169 1.77 -4.82 -9.76
CA GLN A 169 1.63 -6.27 -9.53
C GLN A 169 0.17 -6.71 -9.44
N GLY A 170 -0.71 -5.85 -8.89
CA GLY A 170 -2.17 -6.02 -8.91
C GLY A 170 -2.84 -5.69 -10.24
N GLY A 171 -2.09 -5.45 -11.33
CA GLY A 171 -2.62 -5.19 -12.66
C GLY A 171 -3.02 -3.73 -12.94
N ALA A 172 -2.82 -2.80 -12.01
CA ALA A 172 -3.18 -1.41 -12.20
C ALA A 172 -2.18 -0.68 -13.12
N LYS A 173 -2.68 0.23 -13.97
CA LYS A 173 -1.86 1.16 -14.73
C LYS A 173 -1.51 2.37 -13.85
N VAL A 174 -0.24 2.51 -13.50
CA VAL A 174 0.25 3.57 -12.61
C VAL A 174 1.01 4.65 -13.39
N THR A 175 0.76 5.92 -13.05
CA THR A 175 1.54 7.07 -13.52
C THR A 175 2.09 7.81 -12.30
N LEU A 176 3.38 8.18 -12.33
CA LEU A 176 4.04 8.90 -11.24
C LEU A 176 4.25 10.38 -11.61
N GLY A 177 3.88 11.28 -10.70
CA GLY A 177 4.17 12.71 -10.79
C GLY A 177 5.31 13.10 -9.84
N ALA A 178 6.39 13.66 -10.36
CA ALA A 178 7.52 14.16 -9.56
C ALA A 178 7.27 15.61 -9.13
N ALA A 179 6.44 15.80 -8.09
CA ALA A 179 6.06 17.11 -7.57
C ALA A 179 6.88 17.56 -6.33
N ASP A 180 7.81 16.72 -5.84
CA ASP A 180 8.78 17.05 -4.78
C ASP A 180 10.05 17.58 -5.47
N THR A 181 10.26 18.90 -5.46
CA THR A 181 11.33 19.62 -6.19
C THR A 181 12.37 20.21 -5.26
#